data_AF-A0A0S8DJU1-F1
#
_entry.id   AF-A0A0S8DJU1-F1
#
_cell.length_a   1.000
_cell.length_b   1.000
_cell.length_c   1.000
_cell.angle_alpha   90.00
_cell.angle_beta   90.00
_cell.angle_gamma   90.00
#
_symmetry.space_group_name_H-M   'P 1'
#
loop_
_entity.id
_entity.type
_entity.pdbx_description
1 polymer ?
#
loop_
_entity_poly.entity_id
_entity_poly.type
_entity_poly.pdbx_seq_one_letter_code
_entity_poly.pdbx_strand_id
1 'polypeptide(L)' 'MGTHQLISYIAPAAPATRRPAAGHESFLRPEIGFTPKWYHDAIGVDLGQRWHDDPAYRKEALVAMRGELAIRFEGTV' A
#
# COMPACT_ATOMS: atom_id res chain seq x y z
N MET A 1 5.37 2.72 -28.07
CA MET A 1 5.48 1.35 -27.54
C MET A 1 5.67 1.45 -26.04
N GLY A 2 4.77 0.89 -25.24
CA GLY A 2 4.96 0.82 -23.79
C GLY A 2 6.19 -0.04 -23.46
N THR A 3 6.90 0.31 -22.41
CA THR A 3 8.07 -0.48 -21.98
C THR A 3 7.58 -1.83 -21.43
N HIS A 4 8.31 -2.91 -21.71
CA HIS A 4 8.01 -4.24 -21.13
C HIS A 4 8.58 -4.39 -19.70
N GLN A 5 9.08 -3.29 -19.13
CA GLN A 5 9.73 -3.31 -17.83
C GLN A 5 8.67 -3.27 -16.73
N LEU A 6 8.83 -4.16 -15.75
CA LEU A 6 8.03 -4.17 -14.55
C LEU A 6 8.73 -3.40 -13.44
N ILE A 7 7.98 -2.62 -12.67
CA ILE A 7 8.44 -2.00 -11.43
C ILE A 7 7.79 -2.68 -10.24
N SER A 8 8.51 -2.67 -9.13
CA SER A 8 7.99 -3.16 -7.86
C SER A 8 6.81 -2.28 -7.40
N TYR A 9 5.86 -2.91 -6.71
CA TYR A 9 4.69 -2.26 -6.15
C TYR A 9 4.21 -3.00 -4.90
N ILE A 10 4.06 -2.27 -3.80
CA ILE A 10 3.53 -2.80 -2.55
C ILE A 10 2.34 -1.94 -2.14
N ALA A 11 1.13 -2.49 -2.20
CA ALA A 11 -0.03 -1.82 -1.62
C ALA A 11 0.03 -1.90 -0.08
N PRO A 12 -0.61 -0.97 0.66
CA PRO A 12 -0.69 -1.05 2.12
C PRO A 12 -1.14 -2.43 2.59
N ALA A 13 -0.35 -3.03 3.49
CA ALA A 13 -0.59 -4.37 4.05
C ALA A 13 -0.74 -5.50 3.01
N ALA A 14 -0.17 -5.35 1.81
CA ALA A 14 -0.20 -6.36 0.74
C ALA A 14 1.18 -6.96 0.47
N PRO A 15 1.25 -8.18 -0.10
CA PRO A 15 2.51 -8.71 -0.60
C PRO A 15 3.10 -7.82 -1.71
N ALA A 16 4.41 -7.86 -1.86
CA ALA A 16 5.09 -7.18 -2.96
C ALA A 16 4.68 -7.80 -4.31
N THR A 17 4.30 -6.94 -5.24
CA THR A 17 3.88 -7.30 -6.60
C THR A 17 4.67 -6.50 -7.63
N ARG A 18 4.26 -6.61 -8.90
CA ARG A 18 4.86 -5.92 -10.03
C ARG A 18 3.78 -5.20 -10.83
N ARG A 19 4.08 -4.01 -11.35
CA ARG A 19 3.22 -3.29 -12.30
C ARG A 19 4.03 -2.82 -13.52
N PRO A 20 3.41 -2.61 -14.69
CA PRO A 20 4.10 -2.05 -15.85
C PRO A 20 4.69 -0.67 -15.55
N ALA A 21 5.89 -0.41 -16.07
CA ALA A 21 6.50 0.92 -16.05
C ALA A 21 5.86 1.81 -17.12
N ALA A 22 5.53 3.04 -16.75
CA ALA A 22 5.07 4.10 -17.64
C ALA A 22 6.21 4.66 -18.51
N GLY A 23 7.47 4.43 -18.12
CA GLY A 23 8.66 4.84 -18.87
C GLY A 23 9.16 6.24 -18.54
N HIS A 24 8.50 6.94 -17.61
CA HIS A 24 8.88 8.28 -17.12
C HIS A 24 9.09 8.28 -15.60
N GLU A 25 9.30 7.13 -14.99
CA GLU A 25 9.63 7.03 -13.57
C GLU A 25 11.01 7.62 -13.24
N SER A 26 11.15 8.16 -12.04
CA SER A 26 12.45 8.56 -11.49
C SER A 26 13.44 7.39 -11.46
N PHE A 27 14.73 7.73 -11.60
CA PHE A 27 15.85 6.80 -11.51
C PHE A 27 15.85 6.03 -10.19
N LEU A 28 15.59 6.72 -9.07
CA LEU A 28 15.41 6.14 -7.75
C LEU A 28 13.93 6.10 -7.37
N ARG A 29 13.47 4.95 -6.86
CA ARG A 29 12.10 4.74 -6.37
C ARG A 29 12.14 4.05 -5.00
N PRO A 30 12.00 4.78 -3.89
CA PRO A 30 11.89 4.15 -2.59
C PRO A 30 10.60 3.35 -2.51
N GLU A 31 10.70 2.10 -2.06
CA GLU A 31 9.56 1.31 -1.64
C GLU A 31 9.51 1.28 -0.13
N ILE A 32 8.39 1.72 0.43
CA ILE A 32 8.19 1.80 1.87
C ILE A 32 7.00 0.92 2.20
N GLY A 33 7.26 -0.14 2.97
CA GLY A 33 6.23 -1.02 3.51
C GLY A 33 6.08 -0.80 5.01
N PHE A 34 4.85 -0.85 5.50
CA PHE A 34 4.53 -0.84 6.92
C PHE A 34 3.99 -2.21 7.31
N THR A 35 4.41 -2.72 8.46
CA THR A 35 3.97 -4.03 8.94
C THR A 35 2.50 -3.96 9.37
N PRO A 36 1.75 -5.08 9.32
CA PRO A 36 0.38 -5.13 9.84
C PRO A 36 0.27 -4.65 11.29
N LYS A 37 1.25 -4.98 12.14
CA LYS A 37 1.32 -4.52 13.53
C LYS A 37 1.36 -3.00 13.64
N TRP A 38 2.09 -2.32 12.76
CA TRP A 38 2.17 -0.86 12.79
C TRP A 38 0.80 -0.21 12.53
N TYR A 39 0.05 -0.71 11.54
CA TYR A 39 -1.29 -0.20 11.28
C TYR A 39 -2.27 -0.53 12.42
N HIS A 40 -2.19 -1.74 12.98
CA HIS A 40 -3.00 -2.10 14.15
C HIS A 40 -2.73 -1.13 15.32
N ASP A 41 -1.45 -0.87 15.63
CA ASP A 41 -1.09 0.01 16.73
C ASP A 41 -1.45 1.49 16.46
N ALA A 42 -1.40 1.94 15.19
CA ALA A 42 -1.68 3.32 14.83
C ALA A 42 -3.18 3.65 14.72
N ILE A 43 -3.97 2.76 14.12
CA ILE A 43 -5.37 3.03 13.73
C ILE A 43 -6.35 1.90 14.09
N GLY A 44 -5.90 0.86 14.81
CA GLY A 44 -6.77 -0.20 15.30
C GLY A 44 -7.34 -1.12 14.23
N VAL A 45 -6.74 -1.18 13.04
CA VAL A 45 -7.18 -2.10 11.98
C VAL A 45 -6.83 -3.55 12.34
N ASP A 46 -7.76 -4.45 12.10
CA ASP A 46 -7.62 -5.90 12.23
C ASP A 46 -7.32 -6.50 10.85
N LEU A 47 -6.06 -6.85 10.62
CA LEU A 47 -5.61 -7.46 9.37
C LEU A 47 -5.66 -9.00 9.42
N GLY A 48 -6.44 -9.58 10.33
CA GLY A 48 -6.71 -11.00 10.45
C GLY A 48 -7.85 -11.49 9.54
N GLN A 49 -8.66 -12.45 10.02
CA GLN A 49 -9.67 -13.13 9.20
C GLN A 49 -10.67 -12.16 8.53
N ARG A 50 -11.14 -11.16 9.28
CA ARG A 50 -12.12 -10.18 8.78
C ARG A 50 -11.59 -9.41 7.56
N TRP A 51 -10.32 -9.02 7.57
CA TRP A 51 -9.67 -8.40 6.42
C TRP A 51 -9.65 -9.31 5.17
N HIS A 52 -9.53 -10.62 5.36
CA HIS A 52 -9.48 -11.60 4.27
C HIS A 52 -10.87 -11.97 3.73
N ASP A 53 -11.90 -11.99 4.58
CA ASP A 53 -13.23 -12.50 4.22
C ASP A 53 -14.26 -11.41 3.92
N ASP A 54 -14.08 -10.21 4.44
CA ASP A 54 -15.04 -9.10 4.31
C ASP A 54 -14.46 -7.99 3.38
N PRO A 55 -14.91 -7.93 2.10
CA PRO A 55 -14.45 -6.91 1.17
C PRO A 55 -14.84 -5.47 1.57
N ALA A 56 -15.95 -5.29 2.29
CA ALA A 56 -16.38 -3.96 2.74
C ALA A 56 -15.42 -3.47 3.83
N TYR A 57 -15.15 -4.32 4.82
CA TYR A 57 -14.15 -4.02 5.84
C TYR A 57 -12.75 -3.78 5.25
N ARG A 58 -12.32 -4.61 4.27
CA ARG A 58 -11.04 -4.41 3.58
C ARG A 58 -10.95 -3.02 2.94
N LYS A 59 -12.02 -2.58 2.28
CA LYS A 59 -12.08 -1.25 1.66
C LYS A 59 -11.96 -0.14 2.70
N GLU A 60 -12.70 -0.24 3.81
CA GLU A 60 -12.66 0.74 4.91
C GLU A 60 -11.26 0.82 5.54
N ALA A 61 -10.65 -0.33 5.82
CA ALA A 61 -9.30 -0.40 6.36
C ALA A 61 -8.26 0.19 5.39
N LEU A 62 -8.37 -0.03 4.06
CA LEU A 62 -7.50 0.62 3.07
C LEU A 62 -7.61 2.15 3.07
N VAL A 63 -8.82 2.69 3.23
CA VAL A 63 -9.04 4.14 3.33
C VAL A 63 -8.40 4.68 4.61
N ALA A 64 -8.60 4.02 5.74
CA ALA A 64 -8.00 4.40 7.01
C ALA A 64 -6.47 4.37 6.97
N MET A 65 -5.88 3.31 6.40
CA MET A 65 -4.43 3.19 6.21
C MET A 65 -3.88 4.33 5.35
N ARG A 66 -4.52 4.67 4.22
CA ARG A 66 -4.08 5.79 3.37
C ARG A 66 -4.20 7.14 4.09
N GLY A 67 -5.27 7.33 4.87
CA GLY A 67 -5.44 8.52 5.70
C GLY A 67 -4.30 8.68 6.72
N GLU A 68 -3.93 7.60 7.40
CA GLU A 68 -2.83 7.62 8.38
C GLU A 68 -1.48 7.93 7.73
N LEU A 69 -1.23 7.36 6.54
CA LEU A 69 -0.01 7.66 5.80
C LEU A 69 0.05 9.13 5.39
N ALA A 70 -1.05 9.70 4.90
CA ALA A 70 -1.12 11.11 4.50
C ALA A 70 -0.85 12.06 5.68
N ILE A 71 -1.29 11.70 6.89
CA ILE A 71 -1.06 12.49 8.11
C ILE A 71 0.42 12.46 8.53
N ARG A 72 1.07 11.30 8.45
CA ARG A 72 2.43 11.11 8.98
C ARG A 72 3.55 11.35 7.98
N PHE A 73 3.27 11.16 6.69
CA PHE A 73 4.28 11.14 5.64
C PHE A 73 3.81 11.94 4.43
N GLU A 74 4.44 13.09 4.22
CA GLU A 74 4.19 13.91 3.04
C GLU A 74 4.46 13.11 1.75
N GLY A 75 3.58 13.27 0.74
CA GLY A 75 3.73 12.64 -0.58
C GLY A 75 3.29 11.17 -0.69
N THR A 76 2.52 10.65 0.28
CA THR A 76 2.02 9.25 0.27
C THR A 76 0.59 9.08 -0.26
N VAL A 77 -0.09 10.17 -0.64
CA VAL A 77 -1.42 10.20 -1.27
C VAL A 77 -1.37 10.64 -2.73
#